data_AF-A0A969Z8K3-F1
#
_entry.id   AF-A0A969Z8K3-F1
#
_cell.length_a   1.000
_cell.length_b   1.000
_cell.length_c   1.000
_cell.angle_alpha   90.00
_cell.angle_beta   90.00
_cell.angle_gamma   90.00
#
_symmetry.space_group_name_H-M   'P 1'
#
loop_
_entity.id
_entity.type
_entity.pdbx_description
1 polymer ?
#
loop_
_entity_poly.entity_id
_entity_poly.type
_entity_poly.pdbx_seq_one_letter_code
_entity_poly.pdbx_strand_id
1 'polypeptide(L)'
;MARIKDNKLNEVAGELVIAPSPHIHSKWSVKRTMYLVILALMFPTAASIYFFGFNAILVILTSVLAAVATEYLVKLLRKKKFVMDGSAVITGLLLALTLPPTIPLWMVALGSIFAIAIAKEAFGGLGHNIFNPALAGRAFMQL
;
A
#
# COMPACT_ATOMS: atom_id res chain seq x y z
N MET A 1 50.06 -25.44 38.84
CA MET A 1 50.06 -24.00 38.47
C MET A 1 49.04 -23.60 37.39
N ALA A 2 48.20 -24.50 36.86
CA ALA A 2 47.25 -24.16 35.78
C ALA A 2 45.90 -23.60 36.24
N ARG A 3 45.48 -23.84 37.49
CA ARG A 3 44.09 -23.57 37.95
C ARG A 3 43.82 -22.14 38.48
N ILE A 4 44.86 -21.31 38.63
CA ILE A 4 44.74 -19.94 39.15
C ILE A 4 44.53 -18.91 38.02
N LYS A 5 44.84 -19.28 36.76
CA LYS A 5 44.74 -18.36 35.61
C LYS A 5 43.31 -18.23 35.07
N ASP A 6 42.51 -19.29 35.17
CA ASP A 6 41.13 -19.33 34.67
C ASP A 6 40.17 -18.46 35.50
N ASN A 7 40.41 -18.32 36.80
CA ASN A 7 39.57 -17.51 37.69
C ASN A 7 39.72 -16.01 37.41
N LYS A 8 40.90 -15.56 36.97
CA LYS A 8 41.15 -14.16 36.59
C LYS A 8 40.61 -13.81 35.21
N LEU A 9 40.41 -14.78 34.31
CA LEU A 9 39.81 -14.52 33.00
C LEU A 9 38.29 -14.33 33.10
N ASN A 10 37.65 -14.97 34.08
CA ASN A 10 36.22 -14.84 34.33
C ASN A 10 35.84 -13.61 35.16
N GLU A 11 36.78 -13.00 35.89
CA GLU A 11 36.56 -11.71 36.60
C GLU A 11 36.60 -10.50 35.64
N VAL A 12 37.30 -10.60 34.50
CA VAL A 12 37.38 -9.52 33.49
C VAL A 12 36.32 -9.68 32.38
N ALA A 13 35.63 -10.82 32.36
CA ALA A 13 34.49 -11.06 31.49
C ALA A 13 33.25 -10.36 32.07
N GLY A 14 33.24 -9.02 32.01
CA GLY A 14 31.99 -8.27 32.11
C GLY A 14 30.98 -8.85 31.12
N GLU A 15 29.70 -8.89 31.48
CA GLU A 15 28.62 -9.45 30.66
C GLU A 15 28.80 -9.06 29.19
N LEU A 16 29.23 -10.03 28.37
CA LEU A 16 29.39 -9.84 26.93
C LEU A 16 27.99 -9.75 26.32
N VAL A 17 27.45 -8.53 26.29
CA VAL A 17 26.20 -8.24 25.60
C VAL A 17 26.45 -8.42 24.11
N ILE A 18 25.91 -9.50 23.54
CA ILE A 18 25.83 -9.71 22.10
C ILE A 18 24.79 -8.70 21.57
N ALA A 19 25.22 -7.46 21.38
CA ALA A 19 24.39 -6.44 20.77
C ALA A 19 24.39 -6.64 19.24
N PRO A 20 23.22 -6.58 18.58
CA PRO A 20 23.19 -6.56 17.13
C PRO A 20 23.96 -5.35 16.61
N SER A 21 24.59 -5.47 15.44
CA SER A 21 25.28 -4.35 14.79
C SER A 21 24.35 -3.14 14.69
N PRO A 22 24.83 -1.91 14.97
CA PRO A 22 23.98 -0.72 14.96
C PRO A 22 23.44 -0.47 13.56
N HIS A 23 22.19 -0.90 13.32
CA HIS A 23 21.51 -0.69 12.05
C HIS A 23 20.87 0.70 12.08
N ILE A 24 21.38 1.62 11.27
CA ILE A 24 20.89 3.00 11.18
C ILE A 24 19.48 2.96 10.58
N HIS A 25 18.45 3.12 11.43
CA HIS A 25 17.08 3.21 10.95
C HIS A 25 16.88 4.51 10.16
N SER A 26 16.56 4.38 8.87
CA SER A 26 16.17 5.54 8.06
C SER A 26 14.84 6.11 8.57
N LYS A 27 14.67 7.43 8.55
CA LYS A 27 13.44 8.13 8.98
C LYS A 27 12.28 7.98 7.97
N TRP A 28 12.43 7.14 6.95
CA TRP A 28 11.46 6.96 5.87
C TRP A 28 10.45 5.87 6.24
N SER A 29 9.17 6.24 6.22
CA SER A 29 8.06 5.29 6.44
C SER A 29 7.27 5.08 5.15
N VAL A 30 6.76 3.86 4.97
CA VAL A 30 5.93 3.50 3.81
C VAL A 30 4.74 4.45 3.68
N LYS A 31 4.08 4.76 4.80
CA LYS A 31 2.96 5.70 4.86
C LYS A 31 3.35 7.07 4.29
N ARG A 32 4.51 7.61 4.68
CA ARG A 32 5.01 8.91 4.16
C ARG A 32 5.22 8.85 2.64
N THR A 33 5.84 7.79 2.14
CA THR A 33 6.05 7.60 0.70
C THR A 33 4.72 7.54 -0.05
N MET A 34 3.71 6.84 0.49
CA MET A 34 2.40 6.76 -0.13
C MET A 34 1.70 8.12 -0.23
N TYR A 35 1.73 8.94 0.82
CA TYR A 35 1.16 10.29 0.72
C TYR A 35 1.93 11.19 -0.24
N LEU A 36 3.25 11.02 -0.39
CA LEU A 36 4.02 11.73 -1.42
C LEU A 36 3.60 11.32 -2.83
N VAL A 37 3.32 10.04 -3.05
CA VAL A 37 2.77 9.56 -4.33
C VAL A 37 1.38 10.13 -4.59
N ILE A 38 0.50 10.16 -3.57
CA ILE A 38 -0.82 10.81 -3.70
C ILE A 38 -0.65 12.29 -4.08
N LEU A 39 0.26 12.99 -3.42
CA LEU A 39 0.57 14.40 -3.73
C LEU A 39 1.06 14.56 -5.18
N ALA A 40 1.95 13.68 -5.64
CA ALA A 40 2.41 13.66 -7.03
C ALA A 40 1.27 13.38 -8.02
N LEU A 41 0.32 12.50 -7.66
CA LEU A 41 -0.86 12.17 -8.47
C LEU A 41 -1.90 13.28 -8.51
N MET A 42 -1.83 14.30 -7.64
CA MET A 42 -2.74 15.45 -7.71
C MET A 42 -2.59 16.21 -9.02
N PHE A 43 -1.38 16.31 -9.57
CA PHE A 43 -1.13 16.98 -10.85
C PHE A 43 -1.84 16.30 -12.04
N PRO A 44 -1.64 14.99 -12.32
CA PRO A 44 -2.38 14.32 -13.38
C PRO A 44 -3.88 14.21 -13.08
N THR A 45 -4.28 14.15 -11.82
CA THR A 45 -5.70 14.19 -11.43
C THR A 45 -6.34 15.52 -11.81
N ALA A 46 -5.67 16.64 -11.51
CA ALA A 46 -6.15 17.97 -11.90
C ALA A 46 -6.22 18.12 -13.43
N ALA A 47 -5.20 17.63 -14.15
CA ALA A 47 -5.21 17.61 -15.60
C ALA A 47 -6.39 16.78 -16.16
N SER A 48 -6.63 15.58 -15.62
CA SER A 48 -7.75 14.72 -16.02
C SER A 48 -9.10 15.44 -15.85
N ILE A 49 -9.31 16.11 -14.71
CA ILE A 49 -10.53 16.88 -14.46
C ILE A 49 -10.65 18.08 -15.42
N TYR A 50 -9.54 18.76 -15.73
CA TYR A 50 -9.52 19.89 -16.67
C TYR A 50 -9.89 19.45 -18.10
N PHE A 51 -9.35 18.35 -18.59
CA PHE A 51 -9.59 17.88 -19.97
C PHE A 51 -10.92 17.13 -20.14
N PHE A 52 -11.34 16.34 -19.15
CA PHE A 52 -12.49 15.44 -19.27
C PHE A 52 -13.73 15.88 -18.46
N GLY A 53 -13.61 16.93 -17.65
CA GLY A 53 -14.71 17.57 -16.94
C GLY A 53 -15.37 16.67 -15.88
N PHE A 54 -16.70 16.79 -15.76
CA PHE A 54 -17.49 16.16 -14.70
C PHE A 54 -17.41 14.62 -14.71
N ASN A 55 -17.31 14.02 -15.89
CA ASN A 55 -17.25 12.56 -16.04
C ASN A 55 -15.99 11.98 -15.38
N ALA A 56 -14.84 12.66 -15.47
CA ALA A 56 -13.62 12.22 -14.80
C ALA A 56 -13.77 12.25 -13.27
N ILE A 57 -14.45 13.26 -12.71
CA ILE A 57 -14.71 13.33 -11.27
C ILE A 57 -15.51 12.11 -10.82
N LEU A 58 -16.55 11.73 -11.56
CA LEU A 58 -17.37 10.56 -11.24
C LEU A 58 -16.56 9.27 -11.28
N VAL A 59 -15.74 9.06 -12.31
CA VAL A 59 -14.88 7.87 -12.44
C VAL A 59 -13.84 7.82 -11.31
N ILE A 60 -13.22 8.95 -10.98
CA ILE A 60 -12.22 9.03 -9.90
C ILE A 60 -12.87 8.74 -8.54
N LEU A 61 -13.99 9.39 -8.23
CA LEU A 61 -14.70 9.19 -6.97
C LEU A 61 -15.17 7.75 -6.82
N THR A 62 -15.81 7.20 -7.85
CA THR A 62 -16.31 5.81 -7.81
C THR A 62 -15.18 4.81 -7.62
N SER A 63 -14.07 4.97 -8.33
CA SER A 63 -12.89 4.10 -8.19
C SER A 63 -12.28 4.18 -6.79
N VAL A 64 -12.02 5.39 -6.27
CA VAL A 64 -11.39 5.58 -4.96
C VAL A 64 -12.30 5.14 -3.82
N LEU A 65 -13.58 5.48 -3.87
CA LEU A 65 -14.56 5.05 -2.87
C LEU A 65 -14.71 3.53 -2.85
N ALA A 66 -14.84 2.90 -4.02
CA ALA A 66 -14.90 1.45 -4.11
C ALA A 66 -13.62 0.79 -3.57
N ALA A 67 -12.43 1.35 -3.86
CA ALA A 67 -11.16 0.80 -3.39
C ALA A 67 -11.08 0.84 -1.86
N VAL A 68 -11.35 1.99 -1.25
CA VAL A 68 -11.27 2.18 0.20
C VAL A 68 -12.35 1.37 0.92
N ALA A 69 -13.58 1.36 0.39
CA ALA A 69 -14.67 0.56 0.94
C ALA A 69 -14.35 -0.94 0.91
N THR A 70 -13.78 -1.43 -0.19
CA THR A 70 -13.38 -2.84 -0.32
C THR A 70 -12.26 -3.18 0.65
N GLU A 71 -11.24 -2.33 0.78
CA GLU A 71 -10.15 -2.56 1.75
C GLU A 71 -10.71 -2.62 3.17
N TYR A 72 -11.59 -1.68 3.52
CA TYR A 72 -12.23 -1.66 4.82
C TYR A 72 -13.03 -2.94 5.08
N LEU A 73 -13.87 -3.35 4.12
CA LEU A 73 -14.72 -4.53 4.24
C LEU A 73 -13.89 -5.82 4.35
N VAL A 74 -12.86 -5.99 3.52
CA VAL A 74 -11.99 -7.17 3.57
C VAL A 74 -11.20 -7.23 4.88
N LYS A 75 -10.69 -6.10 5.38
CA LYS A 75 -10.00 -6.06 6.69
C LYS A 75 -10.96 -6.37 7.84
N LEU A 76 -12.20 -5.87 7.77
CA LEU A 76 -13.25 -6.19 8.74
C LEU A 76 -13.56 -7.69 8.75
N LEU A 77 -13.75 -8.30 7.57
CA LEU A 77 -13.99 -9.74 7.43
C LEU A 77 -12.83 -10.59 7.95
N ARG A 78 -11.58 -10.13 7.76
CA ARG A 78 -10.37 -10.78 8.27
C ARG A 78 -10.06 -10.47 9.74
N LYS A 79 -10.92 -9.71 10.43
CA LYS A 79 -10.71 -9.25 11.82
C LYS A 79 -9.37 -8.52 12.01
N LYS A 80 -8.88 -7.84 10.96
CA LYS A 80 -7.67 -7.01 11.02
C LYS A 80 -8.04 -5.56 11.24
N LYS A 81 -7.18 -4.82 11.96
CA LYS A 81 -7.38 -3.38 12.17
C LYS A 81 -7.29 -2.64 10.85
N PHE A 82 -8.32 -1.86 10.52
CA PHE A 82 -8.26 -0.93 9.39
C PHE A 82 -7.33 0.22 9.74
N VAL A 83 -6.33 0.44 8.89
CA VAL A 83 -5.41 1.58 8.98
C VAL A 83 -5.36 2.21 7.59
N MET A 84 -5.61 3.51 7.53
CA MET A 84 -5.47 4.30 6.31
C MET A 84 -3.98 4.58 6.06
N ASP A 85 -3.37 3.73 5.23
CA ASP A 85 -1.97 3.84 4.78
C ASP A 85 -1.83 4.63 3.47
N GLY A 86 -2.94 4.90 2.77
CA GLY A 86 -2.99 5.60 1.50
C GLY A 86 -2.93 4.67 0.27
N SER A 87 -2.66 3.38 0.46
CA SER A 87 -2.45 2.44 -0.65
C SER A 87 -3.69 2.19 -1.49
N ALA A 88 -4.87 2.06 -0.86
CA ALA A 88 -6.14 1.91 -1.59
C ALA A 88 -6.50 3.17 -2.37
N VAL A 89 -6.20 4.36 -1.81
CA VAL A 89 -6.44 5.65 -2.49
C VAL A 89 -5.56 5.75 -3.74
N ILE A 90 -4.27 5.44 -3.64
CA ILE A 90 -3.36 5.41 -4.79
C ILE A 90 -3.84 4.41 -5.84
N THR A 91 -4.26 3.21 -5.41
CA THR A 91 -4.74 2.17 -6.32
C THR A 91 -5.97 2.63 -7.08
N GLY A 92 -6.95 3.22 -6.38
CA GLY A 92 -8.16 3.76 -7.00
C GLY A 92 -7.88 4.94 -7.94
N LEU A 93 -6.98 5.85 -7.55
CA LEU A 93 -6.56 6.96 -8.40
C LEU A 93 -5.86 6.47 -9.67
N LEU A 94 -4.87 5.59 -9.55
CA LEU A 94 -4.15 5.04 -10.69
C LEU A 94 -5.09 4.28 -11.63
N LEU A 95 -6.00 3.47 -11.09
CA LEU A 95 -7.00 2.78 -11.91
C LEU A 95 -7.86 3.79 -12.67
N ALA A 96 -8.43 4.79 -11.99
CA ALA A 96 -9.28 5.81 -12.62
C ALA A 96 -8.55 6.59 -13.72
N LEU A 97 -7.30 6.97 -13.49
CA LEU A 97 -6.50 7.73 -14.46
C LEU A 97 -6.10 6.92 -15.70
N THR A 98 -6.28 5.60 -15.69
CA THR A 98 -6.02 4.71 -16.84
C THR A 98 -7.28 4.33 -17.63
N LEU A 99 -8.44 4.84 -17.21
CA LEU A 99 -9.74 4.52 -17.80
C LEU A 99 -10.29 5.71 -18.60
N PRO A 100 -11.04 5.47 -19.68
CA PRO A 100 -11.73 6.54 -20.38
C PRO A 100 -12.85 7.13 -19.49
N PRO A 101 -13.11 8.44 -19.55
CA PRO A 101 -14.10 9.09 -18.68
C PRO A 101 -15.54 8.68 -18.98
N THR A 102 -15.81 8.10 -20.15
CA THR A 102 -17.14 7.65 -20.59
C THR A 102 -17.49 6.23 -20.13
N ILE A 103 -16.58 5.57 -19.41
CA ILE A 103 -16.81 4.20 -18.96
C ILE A 103 -17.99 4.14 -17.95
N PRO A 104 -18.84 3.10 -18.00
CA PRO A 104 -19.88 2.93 -17.01
C PRO A 104 -19.34 2.80 -15.58
N LEU A 105 -19.90 3.58 -14.65
CA LEU A 105 -19.42 3.68 -13.26
C LEU A 105 -19.44 2.34 -12.49
N TRP A 106 -20.40 1.47 -12.80
CA TRP A 106 -20.48 0.14 -12.20
C TRP A 106 -19.26 -0.72 -12.57
N MET A 107 -18.74 -0.57 -13.79
CA MET A 107 -17.58 -1.32 -14.26
C MET A 107 -16.29 -0.86 -13.56
N VAL A 108 -16.18 0.46 -13.32
CA VAL A 108 -15.10 1.06 -12.52
C VAL A 108 -15.11 0.51 -11.10
N ALA A 109 -16.29 0.44 -10.47
CA ALA A 109 -16.44 -0.10 -9.14
C ALA A 109 -16.01 -1.57 -9.07
N LEU A 110 -16.44 -2.40 -10.02
CA LEU A 110 -16.04 -3.81 -10.09
C LEU A 110 -14.53 -3.99 -10.31
N GLY A 111 -13.92 -3.20 -11.20
CA GLY A 111 -12.46 -3.22 -11.42
C GLY A 111 -11.68 -2.83 -10.16
N SER A 112 -12.18 -1.83 -9.43
CA SER A 112 -11.58 -1.37 -8.16
C SER A 112 -11.73 -2.41 -7.03
N ILE A 113 -12.89 -3.06 -6.94
CA ILE A 113 -13.12 -4.18 -6.01
C ILE A 113 -12.14 -5.32 -6.32
N PHE A 114 -11.99 -5.72 -7.58
CA PHE A 114 -11.05 -6.76 -7.97
C PHE A 114 -9.59 -6.39 -7.63
N ALA A 115 -9.18 -5.16 -7.96
CA ALA A 115 -7.85 -4.65 -7.66
C ALA A 115 -7.52 -4.77 -6.17
N ILE A 116 -8.45 -4.41 -5.28
CA ILE A 116 -8.21 -4.43 -3.84
C ILE A 116 -8.41 -5.82 -3.25
N ALA A 117 -9.55 -6.47 -3.48
CA ALA A 117 -9.88 -7.74 -2.84
C ALA A 117 -8.94 -8.86 -3.31
N ILE A 118 -8.72 -8.96 -4.63
CA ILE A 118 -7.96 -10.07 -5.22
C ILE A 118 -6.49 -9.69 -5.37
N ALA A 119 -6.17 -8.58 -6.04
CA ALA A 119 -4.77 -8.30 -6.37
C ALA A 119 -3.93 -7.79 -5.18
N LYS A 120 -4.57 -7.28 -4.11
CA LYS A 120 -3.88 -6.80 -2.91
C LYS A 120 -4.17 -7.63 -1.66
N GLU A 121 -5.44 -7.73 -1.25
CA GLU A 121 -5.78 -8.30 0.05
C GLU A 121 -5.68 -9.84 0.09
N ALA A 122 -5.96 -10.54 -1.02
CA ALA A 122 -5.83 -12.00 -1.08
C ALA A 122 -4.40 -12.48 -0.77
N PHE A 123 -3.38 -11.70 -1.14
CA PHE A 123 -1.97 -12.00 -0.89
C PHE A 123 -1.46 -11.55 0.50
N GLY A 124 -2.32 -10.93 1.32
CA GLY A 124 -1.96 -10.51 2.67
C GLY A 124 -1.94 -9.00 2.91
N GLY A 125 -2.18 -8.20 1.87
CA GLY A 125 -2.26 -6.75 1.94
C GLY A 125 -0.94 -6.05 1.59
N LEU A 126 -0.78 -4.81 2.06
CA LEU A 126 0.34 -3.95 1.69
C LEU A 126 1.71 -4.62 1.98
N GLY A 127 2.60 -4.60 0.99
CA GLY A 127 3.94 -5.21 1.07
C GLY A 127 4.01 -6.67 0.62
N HIS A 128 2.87 -7.34 0.41
CA HIS A 128 2.78 -8.73 -0.05
C HIS A 128 2.16 -8.85 -1.46
N ASN A 129 1.93 -7.72 -2.14
CA ASN A 129 1.33 -7.70 -3.47
C ASN A 129 2.34 -8.22 -4.50
N ILE A 130 2.04 -9.34 -5.15
CA ILE A 130 2.88 -9.90 -6.23
C ILE A 130 2.85 -8.99 -7.46
N PHE A 131 1.68 -8.44 -7.78
CA PHE A 131 1.44 -7.57 -8.92
C PHE A 131 1.01 -6.17 -8.47
N ASN A 132 1.14 -5.18 -9.36
CA ASN A 132 0.55 -3.86 -9.12
C ASN A 132 -0.99 -3.97 -9.11
N PRO A 133 -1.66 -3.68 -7.97
CA PRO A 133 -3.10 -3.86 -7.85
C PRO A 133 -3.91 -3.04 -8.87
N ALA A 134 -3.48 -1.81 -9.17
CA ALA A 134 -4.20 -0.94 -10.10
C ALA A 134 -4.16 -1.49 -11.52
N LEU A 135 -3.00 -1.98 -11.96
CA LEU A 135 -2.84 -2.57 -13.29
C LEU A 135 -3.55 -3.92 -13.40
N ALA A 136 -3.56 -4.72 -12.32
CA ALA A 136 -4.34 -5.96 -12.27
C ALA A 136 -5.85 -5.69 -12.41
N GLY A 137 -6.37 -4.66 -11.73
CA GLY A 137 -7.75 -4.20 -11.94
C GLY A 137 -8.01 -3.74 -13.37
N ARG A 138 -7.08 -2.97 -13.96
CA ARG A 138 -7.20 -2.52 -15.35
C ARG A 138 -7.20 -3.67 -16.34
N ALA A 139 -6.39 -4.70 -16.11
CA ALA A 139 -6.32 -5.91 -16.94
C ALA A 139 -7.60 -6.74 -16.82
N PHE A 140 -8.15 -6.88 -15.60
CA PHE A 140 -9.43 -7.55 -15.38
C PHE A 140 -10.57 -6.90 -16.17
N MET A 141 -10.59 -5.57 -16.25
CA MET A 141 -11.61 -4.85 -17.04
C MET A 141 -11.47 -5.01 -18.56
N GLN A 142 -10.41 -5.64 -19.06
CA GLN A 142 -10.19 -5.90 -20.50
C GLN A 142 -10.60 -7.31 -20.93
N LEU A 143 -10.96 -8.16 -19.96
CA LEU A 143 -11.50 -9.51 -20.19
C LEU A 143 -12.99 -9.44 -20.49
#